data_AF-A0A812QTQ6-F1
#
_entry.id   AF-A0A812QTQ6-F1
#
_cell.length_a   1.000
_cell.length_b   1.000
_cell.length_c   1.000
_cell.angle_alpha   90.00
_cell.angle_beta   90.00
_cell.angle_gamma   90.00
#
_symmetry.space_group_name_H-M   'P 1'
#
loop_
_entity.id
_entity.type
_entity.pdbx_description
1 polymer ?
#
loop_
_entity_poly.entity_id
_entity_poly.type
_entity_poly.pdbx_seq_one_letter_code
_entity_poly.pdbx_strand_id
1 'polypeptide(L)'
;MVESAPVTVVISLLSGTKVAEFVVPRSDTVLDVKTRLRDVEGTPIRKQQLVLNCDILRDEMRISEATEADALEFRLVRKEGFQFHWQVPHRKGASISSPEWSLETGEAISTKACTLGLRFYPSGFESKMHREGNFSVHVKRPKSSILLARVDVAGIKRERLFTSGGGTEEGWVNFAPHSHLPTTDTLDICLEVLHCAVVSKPTSEGSHITWDLRETLGRMPYAMGVPFTEEVRATSDEGTEIQLMVTFFPGGHTSAPRDHVSLWVSPLRGLEDRRYACIVDGSQEQRGSGESILHFPRAEVFGEIGIVICRSPSPDAPRRLRRFSDREYPGREPEAA
;
A
#
# COMPACT_ATOMS: atom_id res chain seq x y z
N MET A 1 -10.97 -40.88 14.19
CA MET A 1 -10.76 -39.45 13.87
C MET A 1 -11.92 -39.05 12.99
N VAL A 2 -12.76 -38.12 13.45
CA VAL A 2 -13.93 -37.68 12.68
C VAL A 2 -13.41 -36.80 11.55
N GLU A 3 -13.58 -37.21 10.30
CA GLU A 3 -13.33 -36.34 9.14
C GLU A 3 -14.25 -35.12 9.27
N SER A 4 -13.65 -33.94 9.39
CA SER A 4 -14.40 -32.69 9.47
C SER A 4 -15.11 -32.45 8.13
N ALA A 5 -16.37 -32.02 8.17
CA ALA A 5 -17.19 -31.83 6.99
C ALA A 5 -16.50 -30.88 5.99
N PRO A 6 -16.62 -31.14 4.67
CA PRO A 6 -16.04 -30.29 3.64
C PRO A 6 -16.65 -28.89 3.70
N VAL A 7 -15.84 -27.90 3.33
CA VAL A 7 -16.19 -26.47 3.41
C VAL A 7 -16.29 -25.89 2.00
N THR A 8 -17.20 -24.93 1.82
CA THR A 8 -17.33 -24.20 0.56
C THR A 8 -16.44 -22.95 0.59
N VAL A 9 -15.54 -22.83 -0.38
CA VAL A 9 -14.66 -21.68 -0.58
C VAL A 9 -15.08 -20.95 -1.83
N VAL A 10 -15.60 -19.73 -1.66
CA VAL A 10 -15.88 -18.78 -2.73
C VAL A 10 -14.65 -17.89 -2.90
N ILE A 11 -14.19 -17.75 -4.14
CA ILE A 11 -13.08 -16.87 -4.49
C ILE A 11 -13.62 -15.69 -5.28
N SER A 12 -13.37 -14.49 -4.79
CA SER A 12 -13.78 -13.24 -5.43
C SER A 12 -12.59 -12.30 -5.59
N LEU A 13 -12.64 -11.42 -6.59
CA LEU A 13 -11.70 -10.30 -6.68
C LEU A 13 -11.92 -9.31 -5.53
N LEU A 14 -10.96 -8.41 -5.32
CA LEU A 14 -11.14 -7.30 -4.38
C LEU A 14 -12.34 -6.42 -4.75
N SER A 15 -12.68 -6.31 -6.03
CA SER A 15 -13.89 -5.64 -6.52
C SER A 15 -15.22 -6.33 -6.13
N GLY A 16 -15.17 -7.51 -5.52
CA GLY A 16 -16.35 -8.32 -5.18
C GLY A 16 -16.85 -9.20 -6.33
N THR A 17 -16.22 -9.15 -7.51
CA THR A 17 -16.55 -10.04 -8.63
C THR A 17 -16.15 -11.47 -8.29
N LYS A 18 -17.11 -12.40 -8.26
CA LYS A 18 -16.86 -13.82 -8.04
C LYS A 18 -16.07 -14.42 -9.21
N VAL A 19 -15.01 -15.14 -8.90
CA VAL A 19 -14.11 -15.81 -9.85
C VAL A 19 -14.38 -17.31 -9.90
N ALA A 20 -14.44 -17.95 -8.73
CA ALA A 20 -14.61 -19.39 -8.62
C ALA A 20 -15.30 -19.79 -7.31
N GLU A 21 -15.77 -21.02 -7.24
CA GLU A 21 -16.31 -21.64 -6.02
C GLU A 21 -15.88 -23.10 -5.97
N PHE A 22 -15.36 -23.53 -4.82
CA PHE A 22 -14.85 -24.88 -4.61
C PHE A 22 -15.41 -25.48 -3.33
N VAL A 23 -15.74 -26.77 -3.38
CA VAL A 23 -15.96 -27.59 -2.18
C VAL A 23 -14.65 -28.31 -1.89
N VAL A 24 -14.05 -28.03 -0.74
CA VAL A 24 -12.72 -28.55 -0.36
C VAL A 24 -12.76 -29.23 1.02
N PRO A 25 -11.99 -30.30 1.23
CA PRO A 25 -11.73 -30.82 2.57
C PRO A 25 -11.07 -29.76 3.45
N ARG A 26 -11.39 -29.74 4.75
CA ARG A 26 -10.72 -28.82 5.69
C ARG A 26 -9.24 -29.13 5.92
N SER A 27 -8.80 -30.33 5.54
CA SER A 27 -7.38 -30.73 5.55
C SER A 27 -6.58 -30.16 4.39
N ASP A 28 -7.22 -29.69 3.32
CA ASP A 28 -6.54 -29.10 2.17
C ASP A 28 -5.75 -27.86 2.62
N THR A 29 -4.68 -27.59 1.89
CA THR A 29 -3.87 -26.40 2.08
C THR A 29 -4.34 -25.26 1.18
N VAL A 30 -3.90 -24.05 1.50
CA VAL A 30 -4.10 -22.88 0.64
C VAL A 30 -3.45 -23.09 -0.73
N LEU A 31 -2.32 -23.80 -0.80
CA LEU A 31 -1.69 -24.19 -2.07
C LEU A 31 -2.61 -25.06 -2.93
N ASP A 32 -3.35 -25.98 -2.33
CA ASP A 32 -4.31 -26.84 -3.05
C ASP A 32 -5.43 -26.00 -3.66
N VAL A 33 -5.97 -25.03 -2.89
CA VAL A 33 -6.98 -24.08 -3.40
C VAL A 33 -6.42 -23.23 -4.54
N LYS A 34 -5.19 -22.72 -4.42
CA LYS A 34 -4.53 -21.96 -5.51
C LYS A 34 -4.30 -22.80 -6.77
N THR A 35 -3.97 -24.08 -6.58
CA THR A 35 -3.78 -25.03 -7.68
C THR A 35 -5.08 -25.23 -8.45
N ARG A 36 -6.20 -25.46 -7.74
CA ARG A 36 -7.53 -25.54 -8.36
C ARG A 36 -7.92 -24.25 -9.05
N LEU A 37 -7.66 -23.10 -8.42
CA LEU A 37 -7.94 -21.79 -9.01
C LEU A 37 -7.14 -21.56 -10.31
N ARG A 38 -5.86 -21.97 -10.36
CA ARG A 38 -5.05 -21.91 -11.59
C ARG A 38 -5.72 -22.69 -12.71
N ASP A 39 -6.22 -23.89 -12.42
CA ASP A 39 -6.79 -24.77 -13.44
C ASP A 39 -8.12 -24.24 -14.00
N VAL A 40 -8.84 -23.42 -13.22
CA VAL A 40 -10.12 -22.81 -13.64
C VAL A 40 -9.92 -21.46 -14.34
N GLU A 41 -9.10 -20.59 -13.77
CA GLU A 41 -9.02 -19.18 -14.19
C GLU A 41 -7.70 -18.85 -14.92
N GLY A 42 -6.70 -19.72 -14.83
CA GLY A 42 -5.45 -19.61 -15.59
C GLY A 42 -4.34 -18.80 -14.93
N THR A 43 -4.58 -18.07 -13.83
CA THR A 43 -3.51 -17.34 -13.12
C THR A 43 -2.51 -18.33 -12.53
N PRO A 44 -1.20 -18.26 -12.83
CA PRO A 44 -0.18 -19.12 -12.22
C PRO A 44 -0.21 -19.02 -10.69
N ILE A 45 0.01 -20.13 -9.96
CA ILE A 45 -0.03 -20.18 -8.48
C ILE A 45 0.81 -19.07 -7.83
N ARG A 46 2.02 -18.82 -8.35
CA ARG A 46 2.92 -17.78 -7.85
C ARG A 46 2.32 -16.36 -7.92
N LYS A 47 1.41 -16.14 -8.87
CA LYS A 47 0.68 -14.89 -9.08
C LYS A 47 -0.61 -14.80 -8.28
N GLN A 48 -1.00 -15.85 -7.57
CA GLN A 48 -2.21 -15.84 -6.75
C GLN A 48 -1.86 -15.52 -5.30
N GLN A 49 -2.52 -14.52 -4.75
CA GLN A 49 -2.53 -14.23 -3.32
C GLN A 49 -3.96 -14.31 -2.81
N LEU A 50 -4.22 -15.32 -1.99
CA LEU A 50 -5.51 -15.51 -1.35
C LEU A 50 -5.49 -14.81 0.01
N VAL A 51 -6.56 -14.09 0.30
CA VAL A 51 -6.70 -13.33 1.53
C VAL A 51 -8.05 -13.64 2.17
N LEU A 52 -8.05 -13.94 3.47
CA LEU A 52 -9.25 -14.14 4.28
C LEU A 52 -9.19 -13.18 5.47
N ASN A 53 -10.26 -12.42 5.74
CA ASN A 53 -10.33 -11.53 6.92
C ASN A 53 -9.10 -10.61 7.12
N CYS A 54 -8.53 -10.11 6.03
CA CYS A 54 -7.32 -9.28 5.98
C CYS A 54 -5.98 -10.02 6.12
N ASP A 55 -6.00 -11.32 6.37
CA ASP A 55 -4.80 -12.12 6.49
C ASP A 55 -4.40 -12.77 5.18
N ILE A 56 -3.13 -12.55 4.80
CA ILE A 56 -2.51 -13.23 3.67
C ILE A 56 -2.35 -14.70 4.05
N LEU A 57 -3.02 -15.56 3.30
CA LEU A 57 -2.95 -17.00 3.52
C LEU A 57 -1.62 -17.55 2.96
N ARG A 58 -0.88 -18.25 3.82
CA ARG A 58 0.37 -18.93 3.45
C ARG A 58 0.08 -20.25 2.77
N ASP A 59 0.93 -20.67 1.85
CA ASP A 59 0.69 -21.84 1.01
C ASP A 59 0.56 -23.13 1.85
N GLU A 60 1.33 -23.24 2.93
CA GLU A 60 1.34 -24.37 3.85
C GLU A 60 0.17 -24.41 4.86
N MET A 61 -0.58 -23.31 5.00
CA MET A 61 -1.68 -23.22 5.96
C MET A 61 -2.84 -24.12 5.51
N ARG A 62 -3.40 -24.89 6.45
CA ARG A 62 -4.60 -25.69 6.20
C ARG A 62 -5.85 -24.84 6.28
N ILE A 63 -6.89 -25.21 5.53
CA ILE A 63 -8.18 -24.51 5.59
C ILE A 63 -8.78 -24.57 7.01
N SER A 64 -8.60 -25.69 7.72
CA SER A 64 -8.99 -25.83 9.14
C SER A 64 -8.27 -24.87 10.09
N GLU A 65 -7.06 -24.42 9.75
CA GLU A 65 -6.27 -23.49 10.57
C GLU A 65 -6.64 -22.04 10.28
N ALA A 66 -7.14 -21.76 9.08
CA ALA A 66 -7.56 -20.42 8.67
C ALA A 66 -8.86 -19.98 9.38
N THR A 67 -9.76 -20.92 9.72
CA THR A 67 -11.11 -20.61 10.22
C THR A 67 -11.92 -21.87 10.61
N GLU A 68 -12.96 -21.69 11.43
CA GLU A 68 -13.96 -22.72 11.74
C GLU A 68 -15.27 -22.56 10.94
N ALA A 69 -15.42 -21.51 10.14
CA ALA A 69 -16.66 -21.23 9.41
C ALA A 69 -16.98 -22.27 8.32
N ASP A 70 -18.28 -22.49 8.05
CA ASP A 70 -18.77 -23.45 7.05
C ASP A 70 -18.81 -22.90 5.61
N ALA A 71 -18.67 -21.59 5.47
CA ALA A 71 -18.54 -20.91 4.18
C ALA A 71 -17.42 -19.88 4.27
N LEU A 72 -16.55 -19.88 3.26
CA LEU A 72 -15.38 -19.01 3.20
C LEU A 72 -15.38 -18.15 1.97
N GLU A 73 -15.08 -16.87 2.15
CA GLU A 73 -14.87 -15.93 1.07
C GLU A 73 -13.40 -15.53 1.02
N PHE A 74 -12.66 -16.12 0.10
CA PHE A 74 -11.29 -15.73 -0.18
C PHE A 74 -11.27 -14.62 -1.22
N ARG A 75 -10.46 -13.59 -0.94
CA ARG A 75 -10.17 -12.54 -1.90
C ARG A 75 -8.91 -12.90 -2.68
N LEU A 76 -9.03 -13.00 -4.00
CA LEU A 76 -7.92 -13.18 -4.92
C LEU A 76 -7.33 -11.82 -5.28
N VAL A 77 -6.06 -11.65 -4.94
CA VAL A 77 -5.19 -10.61 -5.48
C VAL A 77 -4.28 -11.27 -6.50
N ARG A 78 -4.39 -10.85 -7.77
CA ARG A 78 -3.46 -11.26 -8.82
C ARG A 78 -2.22 -10.40 -8.71
N LYS A 79 -1.08 -11.01 -8.38
CA LYS A 79 0.20 -10.33 -8.43
C LYS A 79 0.54 -10.09 -9.90
N GLU A 80 0.69 -8.83 -10.28
CA GLU A 80 1.25 -8.37 -11.56
C GLU A 80 2.78 -8.62 -11.61
N GLY A 81 3.19 -9.84 -11.26
CA GLY A 81 4.57 -10.17 -10.97
C GLY A 81 5.44 -10.27 -12.21
N PHE A 82 5.75 -9.15 -12.86
CA PHE A 82 6.86 -9.09 -13.80
C PHE A 82 8.17 -9.15 -13.01
N GLN A 83 9.07 -10.02 -13.47
CA GLN A 83 10.41 -10.16 -12.93
C GLN A 83 11.40 -9.57 -13.94
N PHE A 84 12.21 -8.65 -13.46
CA PHE A 84 13.32 -8.09 -14.22
C PHE A 84 14.59 -8.79 -13.79
N HIS A 85 15.30 -9.33 -14.77
CA HIS A 85 16.56 -10.01 -14.52
C HIS A 85 17.70 -9.32 -15.20
N TRP A 86 18.85 -9.47 -14.56
CA TRP A 86 19.96 -8.66 -14.94
C TRP A 86 21.30 -9.21 -14.51
N GLN A 87 22.25 -9.24 -15.45
CA GLN A 87 23.64 -9.57 -15.17
C GLN A 87 24.47 -8.31 -15.29
N VAL A 88 25.06 -7.88 -14.18
CA VAL A 88 25.80 -6.62 -14.15
C VAL A 88 27.22 -6.82 -13.64
N PRO A 89 28.22 -6.18 -14.28
CA PRO A 89 29.57 -6.14 -13.72
C PRO A 89 29.58 -5.31 -12.43
N HIS A 90 30.19 -5.84 -11.36
CA HIS A 90 30.24 -5.17 -10.05
C HIS A 90 31.66 -4.70 -9.66
N ARG A 91 32.53 -4.50 -10.65
CA ARG A 91 33.86 -3.93 -10.43
C ARG A 91 33.81 -2.40 -10.33
N LYS A 92 34.76 -1.81 -9.60
CA LYS A 92 34.95 -0.35 -9.55
C LYS A 92 35.12 0.19 -10.98
N GLY A 93 34.32 1.20 -11.35
CA GLY A 93 34.32 1.79 -12.70
C GLY A 93 33.47 1.06 -13.75
N ALA A 94 32.69 0.05 -13.36
CA ALA A 94 31.64 -0.51 -14.22
C ALA A 94 30.60 0.56 -14.60
N SER A 95 29.96 0.45 -15.77
CA SER A 95 28.94 1.42 -16.19
C SER A 95 27.60 1.18 -15.48
N ILE A 96 26.84 2.26 -15.26
CA ILE A 96 25.40 2.16 -14.97
C ILE A 96 24.75 1.40 -16.13
N SER A 97 23.81 0.53 -15.82
CA SER A 97 23.14 -0.28 -16.83
C SER A 97 21.59 -0.14 -16.69
N SER A 98 20.79 -0.80 -17.54
CA SER A 98 19.36 -1.12 -17.28
C SER A 98 19.05 -2.61 -17.58
N PRO A 99 18.00 -3.24 -16.97
CA PRO A 99 17.71 -4.66 -17.16
C PRO A 99 17.52 -5.02 -18.64
N GLU A 100 17.95 -6.24 -18.98
CA GLU A 100 18.05 -6.68 -20.38
C GLU A 100 16.79 -7.42 -20.86
N TRP A 101 16.02 -8.04 -19.95
CA TRP A 101 14.87 -8.89 -20.28
C TRP A 101 13.79 -8.92 -19.18
N SER A 102 12.53 -9.08 -19.60
CA SER A 102 11.41 -9.49 -18.72
C SER A 102 11.16 -10.98 -18.93
N LEU A 103 11.16 -11.76 -17.84
CA LEU A 103 10.93 -13.21 -17.89
C LEU A 103 9.58 -13.62 -18.47
N GLU A 104 8.58 -12.73 -18.45
CA GLU A 104 7.20 -13.09 -18.77
C GLU A 104 6.80 -12.90 -20.22
N THR A 105 7.49 -12.06 -20.98
CA THR A 105 7.17 -11.84 -22.41
C THR A 105 8.18 -12.50 -23.34
N GLY A 106 9.40 -12.82 -22.87
CA GLY A 106 10.48 -13.29 -23.76
C GLY A 106 10.90 -12.24 -24.79
N GLU A 107 10.43 -11.00 -24.65
CA GLU A 107 10.69 -9.87 -25.55
C GLU A 107 11.64 -8.86 -24.89
N ALA A 108 12.37 -8.11 -25.71
CA ALA A 108 13.12 -6.95 -25.27
C ALA A 108 12.17 -5.97 -24.55
N ILE A 109 12.59 -5.47 -23.40
CA ILE A 109 11.79 -4.55 -22.58
C ILE A 109 11.51 -3.28 -23.39
N SER A 110 10.30 -3.14 -23.92
CA SER A 110 9.74 -1.83 -24.18
C SER A 110 9.38 -1.26 -22.82
N THR A 111 10.14 -0.27 -22.36
CA THR A 111 9.91 0.56 -21.15
C THR A 111 8.54 1.27 -21.12
N LYS A 112 7.64 0.96 -22.05
CA LYS A 112 6.26 1.42 -22.13
C LYS A 112 5.24 0.46 -21.52
N ALA A 113 5.52 -0.84 -21.42
CA ALA A 113 4.55 -1.82 -20.90
C ALA A 113 4.43 -1.77 -19.37
N CYS A 114 5.57 -1.59 -18.68
CA CYS A 114 5.61 -1.20 -17.28
C CYS A 114 6.32 0.15 -17.25
N THR A 115 5.63 1.21 -16.85
CA THR A 115 6.10 2.59 -16.73
C THR A 115 7.20 2.80 -15.64
N LEU A 116 7.99 1.75 -15.36
CA LEU A 116 9.11 1.72 -14.41
C LEU A 116 10.43 1.94 -15.15
N GLY A 117 11.30 2.80 -14.61
CA GLY A 117 12.68 2.96 -15.04
C GLY A 117 13.64 2.32 -14.04
N LEU A 118 14.36 1.27 -14.44
CA LEU A 118 15.25 0.52 -13.54
C LEU A 118 16.72 0.75 -13.92
N ARG A 119 17.56 1.07 -12.94
CA ARG A 119 19.02 1.25 -13.14
C ARG A 119 19.80 0.65 -11.98
N PHE A 120 20.98 0.12 -12.28
CA PHE A 120 21.93 -0.41 -11.32
C PHE A 120 23.12 0.51 -11.31
N TYR A 121 23.53 0.88 -10.10
CA TYR A 121 24.65 1.75 -9.83
C TYR A 121 25.72 0.90 -9.14
N PRO A 122 26.81 0.56 -9.84
CA PRO A 122 27.96 -0.12 -9.25
C PRO A 122 28.59 0.71 -8.13
N SER A 123 29.44 0.07 -7.31
CA SER A 123 30.19 0.77 -6.28
C SER A 123 31.05 1.91 -6.87
N GLY A 124 31.01 3.10 -6.25
CA GLY A 124 31.88 4.22 -6.58
C GLY A 124 31.32 5.29 -7.51
N PHE A 125 30.01 5.26 -7.84
CA PHE A 125 29.34 6.41 -8.46
C PHE A 125 28.95 7.45 -7.40
N GLU A 126 29.33 8.70 -7.59
CA GLU A 126 29.00 9.81 -6.69
C GLU A 126 27.58 10.31 -6.94
N SER A 127 26.58 9.73 -6.27
CA SER A 127 25.30 10.42 -6.07
C SER A 127 24.73 10.10 -4.70
N LYS A 128 24.57 11.16 -3.88
CA LYS A 128 23.91 11.38 -2.57
C LYS A 128 23.61 10.25 -1.55
N MET A 129 23.75 8.96 -1.84
CA MET A 129 23.41 7.85 -0.94
C MET A 129 24.42 6.69 -0.90
N HIS A 130 25.62 6.84 -1.47
CA HIS A 130 26.70 5.87 -1.26
C HIS A 130 27.47 6.22 0.02
N ARG A 131 27.32 5.41 1.06
CA ARG A 131 28.45 5.17 1.98
C ARG A 131 29.44 4.30 1.20
N GLU A 132 30.73 4.55 1.36
CA GLU A 132 31.80 3.89 0.61
C GLU A 132 31.60 2.37 0.49
N GLY A 133 31.71 1.85 -0.74
CA GLY A 133 31.61 0.42 -1.06
C GLY A 133 30.20 -0.11 -1.37
N ASN A 134 29.14 0.68 -1.19
CA ASN A 134 27.78 0.22 -1.49
C ASN A 134 27.45 0.28 -3.00
N PHE A 135 26.67 -0.68 -3.49
CA PHE A 135 25.99 -0.63 -4.79
C PHE A 135 24.48 -0.47 -4.60
N SER A 136 23.79 0.02 -5.63
CA SER A 136 22.39 0.44 -5.50
C SER A 136 21.54 0.10 -6.72
N VAL A 137 20.29 -0.27 -6.46
CA VAL A 137 19.25 -0.34 -7.50
C VAL A 137 18.37 0.89 -7.39
N HIS A 138 18.31 1.66 -8.47
CA HIS A 138 17.44 2.81 -8.64
C HIS A 138 16.16 2.39 -9.36
N VAL A 139 15.04 2.84 -8.82
CA VAL A 139 13.70 2.56 -9.33
C VAL A 139 12.98 3.88 -9.55
N LYS A 140 12.71 4.20 -10.81
CA LYS A 140 11.80 5.26 -11.23
C LYS A 140 10.43 4.65 -11.52
N ARG A 141 9.35 5.32 -11.13
CA ARG A 141 7.98 4.82 -11.25
C ARG A 141 7.01 5.94 -11.61
N PRO A 142 5.76 5.63 -12.02
CA PRO A 142 4.78 6.66 -12.32
C PRO A 142 4.50 7.57 -11.13
N LYS A 143 4.14 8.82 -11.44
CA LYS A 143 3.60 9.74 -10.46
C LYS A 143 2.36 9.13 -9.77
N SER A 144 2.21 9.42 -8.48
CA SER A 144 1.10 8.94 -7.67
C SER A 144 0.91 7.43 -7.81
N SER A 145 1.99 6.64 -7.75
CA SER A 145 1.90 5.18 -7.71
C SER A 145 2.44 4.63 -6.40
N ILE A 146 2.15 3.37 -6.14
CA ILE A 146 2.81 2.53 -5.15
C ILE A 146 3.48 1.37 -5.86
N LEU A 147 4.65 0.99 -5.35
CA LEU A 147 5.36 -0.18 -5.83
C LEU A 147 5.88 -0.94 -4.60
N LEU A 148 5.41 -2.17 -4.40
CA LEU A 148 6.12 -3.11 -3.53
C LEU A 148 7.00 -3.97 -4.43
N ALA A 149 8.29 -3.94 -4.20
CA ALA A 149 9.22 -4.79 -4.92
C ALA A 149 10.18 -5.50 -3.97
N ARG A 150 10.62 -6.67 -4.40
CA ARG A 150 11.71 -7.41 -3.79
C ARG A 150 12.90 -7.40 -4.74
N VAL A 151 14.03 -6.96 -4.24
CA VAL A 151 15.30 -6.98 -4.98
C VAL A 151 16.17 -8.08 -4.38
N ASP A 152 16.55 -9.04 -5.20
CA ASP A 152 17.53 -10.08 -4.90
C ASP A 152 18.83 -9.75 -5.62
N VAL A 153 19.93 -9.68 -4.88
CA VAL A 153 21.27 -9.56 -5.43
C VAL A 153 22.13 -10.68 -4.86
N ALA A 154 22.53 -11.63 -5.71
CA ALA A 154 23.35 -12.78 -5.31
C ALA A 154 22.83 -13.52 -4.06
N GLY A 155 21.51 -13.67 -3.91
CA GLY A 155 20.86 -14.35 -2.80
C GLY A 155 20.48 -13.43 -1.63
N ILE A 156 20.92 -12.17 -1.63
CA ILE A 156 20.55 -11.17 -0.62
C ILE A 156 19.26 -10.50 -1.05
N LYS A 157 18.17 -10.86 -0.38
CA LYS A 157 16.83 -10.31 -0.66
C LYS A 157 16.52 -9.10 0.21
N ARG A 158 16.08 -8.01 -0.41
CA ARG A 158 15.54 -6.82 0.26
C ARG A 158 14.18 -6.49 -0.31
N GLU A 159 13.18 -6.44 0.55
CA GLU A 159 11.84 -5.97 0.20
C GLU A 159 11.72 -4.47 0.48
N ARG A 160 11.11 -3.73 -0.44
CA ARG A 160 10.97 -2.29 -0.34
C ARG A 160 9.61 -1.85 -0.88
N LEU A 161 8.88 -1.12 -0.05
CA LEU A 161 7.71 -0.35 -0.45
C LEU A 161 8.18 1.05 -0.89
N PHE A 162 7.83 1.43 -2.11
CA PHE A 162 8.02 2.76 -2.65
C PHE A 162 6.64 3.45 -2.68
N THR A 163 6.52 4.57 -1.97
CA THR A 163 5.30 5.40 -1.94
C THR A 163 5.58 6.80 -2.49
N SER A 164 4.54 7.48 -2.98
CA SER A 164 4.67 8.78 -3.62
C SER A 164 4.79 9.94 -2.62
N GLY A 165 4.71 9.64 -1.32
CA GLY A 165 4.87 10.61 -0.25
C GLY A 165 6.24 11.30 -0.33
N GLY A 166 6.23 12.58 -0.69
CA GLY A 166 7.45 13.40 -0.86
C GLY A 166 7.72 13.87 -2.30
N GLY A 167 6.87 13.53 -3.27
CA GLY A 167 6.97 14.06 -4.64
C GLY A 167 8.10 13.47 -5.49
N THR A 168 8.83 12.47 -5.00
CA THR A 168 9.87 11.79 -5.77
C THR A 168 9.32 10.54 -6.43
N GLU A 169 9.30 10.53 -7.75
CA GLU A 169 9.05 9.35 -8.60
C GLU A 169 10.18 8.30 -8.53
N GLU A 170 11.18 8.56 -7.68
CA GLU A 170 12.44 7.85 -7.61
C GLU A 170 12.62 7.20 -6.24
N GLY A 171 13.23 6.02 -6.24
CA GLY A 171 13.51 5.23 -5.06
C GLY A 171 14.79 4.45 -5.20
N TRP A 172 15.42 4.13 -4.06
CA TRP A 172 16.71 3.47 -4.00
C TRP A 172 16.68 2.26 -3.08
N VAL A 173 17.29 1.17 -3.53
CA VAL A 173 17.61 0.00 -2.70
C VAL A 173 19.12 -0.12 -2.66
N ASN A 174 19.71 0.26 -1.53
CA ASN A 174 21.14 0.20 -1.31
C ASN A 174 21.51 -1.17 -0.74
N PHE A 175 22.67 -1.69 -1.12
CA PHE A 175 23.26 -2.90 -0.57
C PHE A 175 24.65 -2.57 -0.04
N ALA A 176 24.99 -3.12 1.13
CA ALA A 176 26.33 -2.98 1.67
C ALA A 176 27.32 -3.85 0.88
N PRO A 177 28.59 -3.44 0.73
CA PRO A 177 29.63 -4.32 0.25
C PRO A 177 29.69 -5.50 1.20
N HIS A 178 29.38 -6.70 0.70
CA HIS A 178 29.55 -7.89 1.49
C HIS A 178 30.88 -8.54 1.11
N SER A 179 31.67 -8.91 2.13
CA SER A 179 32.88 -9.73 1.97
C SER A 179 32.60 -11.11 1.34
N HIS A 180 31.32 -11.49 1.26
CA HIS A 180 30.83 -12.74 0.69
C HIS A 180 30.11 -12.58 -0.65
N LEU A 181 30.14 -11.39 -1.27
CA LEU A 181 29.73 -11.32 -2.68
C LEU A 181 30.58 -12.33 -3.47
N PRO A 182 29.98 -13.06 -4.41
CA PRO A 182 30.72 -14.04 -5.18
C PRO A 182 31.90 -13.35 -5.86
N THR A 183 33.05 -14.03 -5.91
CA THR A 183 34.25 -13.57 -6.62
C THR A 183 34.07 -13.52 -8.15
N THR A 184 32.85 -13.72 -8.62
CA THR A 184 32.47 -13.64 -10.04
C THR A 184 32.52 -12.19 -10.52
N ASP A 185 32.90 -12.00 -11.79
CA ASP A 185 32.97 -10.68 -12.41
C ASP A 185 31.60 -9.99 -12.57
N THR A 186 30.53 -10.78 -12.52
CA THR A 186 29.13 -10.36 -12.67
C THR A 186 28.29 -10.76 -11.46
N LEU A 187 27.29 -9.93 -11.17
CA LEU A 187 26.23 -10.21 -10.21
C LEU A 187 24.92 -10.44 -10.96
N ASP A 188 24.21 -11.48 -10.56
CA ASP A 188 22.80 -11.67 -10.91
C ASP A 188 21.94 -10.81 -9.99
N ILE A 189 21.12 -9.97 -10.60
CA ILE A 189 20.13 -9.13 -9.94
C ILE A 189 18.75 -9.52 -10.46
N CYS A 190 17.84 -9.77 -9.53
CA CYS A 190 16.44 -9.99 -9.82
C CYS A 190 15.61 -8.93 -9.08
N LEU A 191 14.74 -8.21 -9.80
CA LEU A 191 13.71 -7.39 -9.21
C LEU A 191 12.36 -8.03 -9.48
N GLU A 192 11.69 -8.45 -8.42
CA GLU A 192 10.34 -9.00 -8.41
C GLU A 192 9.36 -7.90 -8.01
N VAL A 193 8.46 -7.52 -8.92
CA VAL A 193 7.35 -6.61 -8.60
C VAL A 193 6.27 -7.40 -7.88
N LEU A 194 6.09 -7.15 -6.59
CA LEU A 194 5.05 -7.83 -5.80
C LEU A 194 3.69 -7.15 -5.96
N HIS A 195 3.69 -5.84 -6.21
CA HIS A 195 2.49 -5.04 -6.49
C HIS A 195 2.87 -3.69 -7.08
N CYS A 196 2.08 -3.22 -8.02
CA CYS A 196 2.21 -1.88 -8.57
C CYS A 196 0.81 -1.34 -8.84
N ALA A 197 0.46 -0.20 -8.25
CA ALA A 197 -0.83 0.43 -8.47
C ALA A 197 -0.72 1.95 -8.51
N VAL A 198 -1.56 2.59 -9.31
CA VAL A 198 -1.70 4.04 -9.31
C VAL A 198 -2.68 4.40 -8.18
N VAL A 199 -2.28 5.37 -7.36
CA VAL A 199 -3.10 6.03 -6.35
C VAL A 199 -4.14 6.86 -7.10
N SER A 200 -5.41 6.51 -6.94
CA SER A 200 -6.50 7.30 -7.47
C SER A 200 -6.47 8.70 -6.86
N LYS A 201 -6.99 9.69 -7.58
CA LYS A 201 -7.19 11.01 -6.99
C LYS A 201 -8.55 11.04 -6.27
N PRO A 202 -8.66 11.78 -5.15
CA PRO A 202 -9.95 12.08 -4.55
C PRO A 202 -10.84 12.84 -5.55
N THR A 203 -12.10 12.46 -5.60
CA THR A 203 -13.16 13.10 -6.38
C THR A 203 -14.07 13.91 -5.47
N SER A 204 -14.74 14.92 -6.01
CA SER A 204 -15.70 15.73 -5.26
C SER A 204 -16.99 15.95 -6.04
N GLU A 205 -18.11 15.96 -5.31
CA GLU A 205 -19.43 16.32 -5.78
C GLU A 205 -20.04 17.30 -4.76
N GLY A 206 -19.97 18.59 -5.07
CA GLY A 206 -20.33 19.64 -4.12
C GLY A 206 -19.49 19.55 -2.84
N SER A 207 -20.17 19.39 -1.71
CA SER A 207 -19.56 19.32 -0.37
C SER A 207 -19.10 17.92 0.04
N HIS A 208 -19.30 16.93 -0.83
CA HIS A 208 -18.89 15.55 -0.63
C HIS A 208 -17.57 15.30 -1.37
N ILE A 209 -16.59 14.75 -0.66
CA ILE A 209 -15.33 14.27 -1.21
C ILE A 209 -15.29 12.76 -0.98
N THR A 210 -14.94 12.03 -2.03
CA THR A 210 -14.75 10.58 -2.00
C THR A 210 -13.35 10.25 -2.49
N TRP A 211 -12.71 9.29 -1.85
CA TRP A 211 -11.40 8.80 -2.26
C TRP A 211 -11.35 7.29 -2.09
N ASP A 212 -11.42 6.57 -3.21
CA ASP A 212 -11.37 5.11 -3.21
C ASP A 212 -9.95 4.62 -3.53
N LEU A 213 -9.30 4.09 -2.52
CA LEU A 213 -7.94 3.56 -2.54
C LEU A 213 -7.91 2.04 -2.44
N ARG A 214 -9.04 1.33 -2.55
CA ARG A 214 -9.11 -0.13 -2.33
C ARG A 214 -8.24 -0.91 -3.31
N GLU A 215 -8.35 -0.58 -4.60
CA GLU A 215 -7.54 -1.18 -5.65
C GLU A 215 -6.06 -0.78 -5.54
N THR A 216 -5.80 0.45 -5.08
CA THR A 216 -4.44 0.94 -4.87
C THR A 216 -3.76 0.21 -3.72
N LEU A 217 -4.40 0.14 -2.55
CA LEU A 217 -3.75 -0.24 -1.30
C LEU A 217 -3.67 -1.75 -1.10
N GLY A 218 -4.55 -2.53 -1.73
CA GLY A 218 -4.38 -3.97 -1.96
C GLY A 218 -3.89 -4.78 -0.75
N ARG A 219 -4.42 -4.53 0.46
CA ARG A 219 -4.03 -5.18 1.74
C ARG A 219 -2.51 -5.32 1.95
N MET A 220 -1.77 -4.28 1.58
CA MET A 220 -0.34 -4.18 1.85
C MET A 220 -0.01 -3.97 3.33
N PRO A 221 1.10 -4.54 3.85
CA PRO A 221 1.57 -4.26 5.20
C PRO A 221 2.21 -2.87 5.25
N TYR A 222 1.38 -1.85 5.51
CA TYR A 222 1.89 -0.49 5.71
C TYR A 222 2.44 -0.33 7.13
N ALA A 223 3.69 0.11 7.22
CA ALA A 223 4.25 0.55 8.49
C ALA A 223 3.56 1.84 8.98
N MET A 224 3.56 2.06 10.29
CA MET A 224 3.09 3.33 10.86
C MET A 224 3.84 4.51 10.23
N GLY A 225 3.12 5.57 9.94
CA GLY A 225 3.65 6.82 9.40
C GLY A 225 3.82 6.86 7.88
N VAL A 226 3.49 5.79 7.14
CA VAL A 226 3.52 5.80 5.66
C VAL A 226 2.30 6.57 5.12
N PRO A 227 2.48 7.74 4.47
CA PRO A 227 1.37 8.57 4.00
C PRO A 227 1.06 8.40 2.51
N PHE A 228 -0.20 8.63 2.17
CA PHE A 228 -0.70 8.89 0.83
C PHE A 228 -1.34 10.27 0.82
N THR A 229 -0.80 11.19 0.04
CA THR A 229 -1.19 12.60 0.08
C THR A 229 -1.65 13.04 -1.30
N GLU A 230 -2.87 13.56 -1.37
CA GLU A 230 -3.43 14.15 -2.58
C GLU A 230 -4.17 15.44 -2.27
N GLU A 231 -4.15 16.35 -3.24
CA GLU A 231 -4.92 17.59 -3.18
C GLU A 231 -6.31 17.37 -3.77
N VAL A 232 -7.34 17.90 -3.11
CA VAL A 232 -8.72 17.90 -3.60
C VAL A 232 -9.32 19.30 -3.55
N ARG A 233 -10.12 19.61 -4.56
CA ARG A 233 -10.98 20.79 -4.59
C ARG A 233 -12.42 20.36 -4.45
N ALA A 234 -13.16 21.05 -3.60
CA ALA A 234 -14.58 20.83 -3.38
C ALA A 234 -15.30 22.18 -3.30
N THR A 235 -16.62 22.17 -3.26
CA THR A 235 -17.43 23.38 -3.10
C THR A 235 -18.35 23.17 -1.92
N SER A 236 -18.34 24.09 -0.94
CA SER A 236 -19.29 24.00 0.17
C SER A 236 -20.73 24.12 -0.35
N ASP A 237 -21.70 23.73 0.48
CA ASP A 237 -23.13 23.98 0.23
C ASP A 237 -23.45 25.47 -0.07
N GLU A 238 -22.60 26.39 0.41
CA GLU A 238 -22.74 27.85 0.24
C GLU A 238 -22.05 28.37 -1.03
N GLY A 239 -21.51 27.48 -1.88
CA GLY A 239 -20.78 27.86 -3.10
C GLY A 239 -19.34 28.33 -2.87
N THR A 240 -18.79 28.14 -1.66
CA THR A 240 -17.39 28.52 -1.38
C THR A 240 -16.45 27.45 -1.92
N GLU A 241 -15.46 27.85 -2.74
CA GLU A 241 -14.39 26.95 -3.16
C GLU A 241 -13.52 26.56 -1.95
N ILE A 242 -13.31 25.25 -1.80
CA ILE A 242 -12.49 24.68 -0.73
C ILE A 242 -11.39 23.84 -1.35
N GLN A 243 -10.17 24.03 -0.89
CA GLN A 243 -9.00 23.29 -1.34
C GLN A 243 -8.34 22.64 -0.12
N LEU A 244 -8.21 21.32 -0.17
CA LEU A 244 -7.70 20.51 0.93
C LEU A 244 -6.49 19.71 0.47
N MET A 245 -5.56 19.50 1.39
CA MET A 245 -4.60 18.42 1.31
C MET A 245 -5.11 17.27 2.19
N VAL A 246 -5.39 16.13 1.59
CA VAL A 246 -5.86 14.93 2.29
C VAL A 246 -4.72 13.92 2.33
N THR A 247 -4.33 13.52 3.54
CA THR A 247 -3.27 12.54 3.77
C THR A 247 -3.80 11.31 4.51
N PHE A 248 -3.80 10.17 3.85
CA PHE A 248 -4.20 8.89 4.44
C PHE A 248 -2.99 8.06 4.89
N PHE A 249 -3.06 7.53 6.10
CA PHE A 249 -2.07 6.65 6.70
C PHE A 249 -2.70 5.28 6.95
N PRO A 250 -2.60 4.33 6.02
CA PRO A 250 -3.19 3.00 6.16
C PRO A 250 -2.51 2.13 7.23
N GLY A 251 -1.28 2.46 7.62
CA GLY A 251 -0.61 1.87 8.78
C GLY A 251 -0.86 2.65 10.08
N GLY A 252 -1.65 3.73 10.05
CA GLY A 252 -1.79 4.68 11.15
C GLY A 252 -0.68 5.73 11.16
N HIS A 253 -1.02 6.92 11.65
CA HIS A 253 -0.04 7.97 11.96
C HIS A 253 0.74 7.62 13.24
N THR A 254 1.90 8.22 13.47
CA THR A 254 2.73 7.96 14.66
C THR A 254 2.04 8.31 15.98
N SER A 255 1.00 9.16 15.94
CA SER A 255 0.14 9.49 17.08
C SER A 255 -1.06 8.57 17.25
N ALA A 256 -1.31 7.67 16.30
CA ALA A 256 -2.50 6.83 16.32
C ALA A 256 -2.36 5.72 17.38
N PRO A 257 -3.48 5.26 17.97
CA PRO A 257 -3.50 4.02 18.72
C PRO A 257 -3.04 2.84 17.84
N ARG A 258 -2.64 1.73 18.48
CA ARG A 258 -2.38 0.49 17.75
C ARG A 258 -3.64 0.07 16.97
N ASP A 259 -3.42 -0.53 15.81
CA ASP A 259 -4.49 -1.05 14.95
C ASP A 259 -5.51 0.00 14.52
N HIS A 260 -5.05 1.22 14.26
CA HIS A 260 -5.86 2.29 13.68
C HIS A 260 -5.24 2.79 12.37
N VAL A 261 -6.09 3.22 11.45
CA VAL A 261 -5.69 4.03 10.30
C VAL A 261 -5.86 5.50 10.65
N SER A 262 -5.14 6.39 9.96
CA SER A 262 -5.32 7.83 10.17
C SER A 262 -5.66 8.56 8.88
N LEU A 263 -6.52 9.55 9.00
CA LEU A 263 -6.79 10.53 7.96
C LEU A 263 -6.42 11.91 8.49
N TRP A 264 -5.48 12.57 7.85
CA TRP A 264 -5.14 13.95 8.11
C TRP A 264 -5.75 14.83 7.02
N VAL A 265 -6.63 15.73 7.43
CA VAL A 265 -7.23 16.74 6.57
C VAL A 265 -6.58 18.08 6.92
N SER A 266 -5.88 18.67 5.96
CA SER A 266 -5.20 19.96 6.11
C SER A 266 -5.78 20.99 5.13
N PRO A 267 -6.23 22.16 5.61
CA PRO A 267 -6.79 23.21 4.76
C PRO A 267 -5.69 23.91 3.97
N LEU A 268 -5.85 23.99 2.64
CA LEU A 268 -5.06 24.91 1.80
C LEU A 268 -5.83 26.22 1.57
N ARG A 269 -7.17 26.14 1.47
CA ARG A 269 -8.07 27.29 1.34
C ARG A 269 -9.50 26.94 1.76
N GLY A 270 -10.14 27.77 2.57
CA GLY A 270 -11.60 27.82 2.74
C GLY A 270 -12.20 26.85 3.78
N LEU A 271 -11.39 26.02 4.43
CA LEU A 271 -11.81 25.08 5.50
C LEU A 271 -11.37 25.54 6.91
N GLU A 272 -10.61 26.63 7.04
CA GLU A 272 -9.97 27.07 8.28
C GLU A 272 -10.95 27.20 9.46
N ASP A 273 -12.17 27.68 9.18
CA ASP A 273 -13.24 27.86 10.17
C ASP A 273 -14.42 26.87 10.01
N ARG A 274 -14.31 25.88 9.11
CA ARG A 274 -15.40 24.96 8.78
C ARG A 274 -15.26 23.61 9.48
N ARG A 275 -16.40 23.02 9.82
CA ARG A 275 -16.49 21.64 10.34
C ARG A 275 -16.67 20.67 9.19
N TYR A 276 -16.20 19.45 9.39
CA TYR A 276 -16.41 18.36 8.45
C TYR A 276 -16.57 17.05 9.21
N ALA A 277 -17.21 16.09 8.55
CA ALA A 277 -17.32 14.72 9.00
C ALA A 277 -16.53 13.83 8.04
N CYS A 278 -15.86 12.82 8.58
CA CYS A 278 -15.10 11.85 7.83
C CYS A 278 -15.55 10.43 8.20
N ILE A 279 -15.55 9.55 7.21
CA ILE A 279 -15.76 8.12 7.35
C ILE A 279 -14.69 7.38 6.55
N VAL A 280 -14.19 6.27 7.06
CA VAL A 280 -13.21 5.42 6.36
C VAL A 280 -13.74 3.98 6.37
N ASP A 281 -13.97 3.41 5.19
CA ASP A 281 -14.41 2.02 5.01
C ASP A 281 -15.64 1.64 5.85
N GLY A 282 -16.61 2.56 5.96
CA GLY A 282 -17.81 2.33 6.77
C GLY A 282 -17.58 2.33 8.29
N SER A 283 -16.39 2.73 8.77
CA SER A 283 -16.10 2.90 10.19
C SER A 283 -16.97 3.97 10.85
N GLN A 284 -16.83 4.15 12.17
CA GLN A 284 -17.49 5.23 12.88
C GLN A 284 -17.13 6.62 12.29
N GLU A 285 -18.15 7.47 12.08
CA GLU A 285 -17.96 8.88 11.69
C GLU A 285 -17.13 9.62 12.73
N GLN A 286 -16.14 10.39 12.27
CA GLN A 286 -15.39 11.33 13.10
C GLN A 286 -15.48 12.75 12.55
N ARG A 287 -15.44 13.73 13.45
CA ARG A 287 -15.60 15.14 13.10
C ARG A 287 -14.33 15.92 13.34
N GLY A 288 -13.98 16.76 12.39
CA GLY A 288 -12.85 17.68 12.45
C GLY A 288 -13.27 19.13 12.23
N SER A 289 -12.33 20.04 12.47
CA SER A 289 -12.49 21.47 12.18
C SER A 289 -11.12 22.06 11.84
N GLY A 290 -11.03 22.79 10.74
CA GLY A 290 -9.74 23.25 10.21
C GLY A 290 -8.78 22.07 9.95
N GLU A 291 -7.53 22.20 10.36
CA GLU A 291 -6.58 21.09 10.30
C GLU A 291 -6.86 20.05 11.40
N SER A 292 -7.07 18.79 11.03
CA SER A 292 -7.24 17.72 12.02
C SER A 292 -6.71 16.39 11.50
N ILE A 293 -6.20 15.59 12.44
CA ILE A 293 -5.90 14.18 12.22
C ILE A 293 -6.94 13.34 12.96
N LEU A 294 -7.56 12.41 12.23
CA LEU A 294 -8.64 11.54 12.69
C LEU A 294 -8.16 10.10 12.65
N HIS A 295 -8.52 9.30 13.65
CA HIS A 295 -7.99 7.95 13.85
C HIS A 295 -9.11 6.93 13.85
N PHE A 296 -9.22 6.11 12.80
CA PHE A 296 -10.31 5.16 12.66
C PHE A 296 -9.84 3.75 13.03
N PRO A 297 -10.67 2.94 13.69
CA PRO A 297 -10.39 1.52 13.86
C PRO A 297 -10.05 0.89 12.52
N ARG A 298 -9.04 0.01 12.48
CA ARG A 298 -8.58 -0.60 11.23
C ARG A 298 -9.72 -1.37 10.57
N ALA A 299 -10.10 -0.93 9.37
CA ALA A 299 -11.23 -1.46 8.64
C ALA A 299 -10.85 -2.63 7.73
N GLU A 300 -11.84 -3.44 7.37
CA GLU A 300 -11.64 -4.68 6.60
C GLU A 300 -11.44 -4.45 5.10
N VAL A 301 -12.04 -3.37 4.57
CA VAL A 301 -12.16 -3.10 3.13
C VAL A 301 -10.99 -2.25 2.59
N PHE A 302 -10.29 -1.52 3.47
CA PHE A 302 -9.12 -0.66 3.23
C PHE A 302 -9.20 0.30 2.04
N GLY A 303 -9.57 1.56 2.29
CA GLY A 303 -9.27 2.67 1.39
C GLY A 303 -10.46 3.46 0.85
N GLU A 304 -11.70 3.18 1.23
CA GLU A 304 -12.84 4.04 0.90
C GLU A 304 -12.95 5.18 1.91
N ILE A 305 -12.62 6.41 1.50
CA ILE A 305 -12.64 7.58 2.38
C ILE A 305 -13.75 8.52 1.92
N GLY A 306 -14.65 8.88 2.83
CA GLY A 306 -15.66 9.90 2.63
C GLY A 306 -15.38 11.10 3.53
N ILE A 307 -15.43 12.31 2.97
CA ILE A 307 -15.37 13.56 3.72
C ILE A 307 -16.56 14.41 3.30
N VAL A 308 -17.34 14.88 4.28
CA VAL A 308 -18.49 15.75 4.07
C VAL A 308 -18.22 17.09 4.75
N ILE A 309 -18.17 18.16 3.97
CA ILE A 309 -17.94 19.50 4.46
C ILE A 309 -19.26 20.06 5.01
N CYS A 310 -19.33 20.29 6.32
CA CYS A 310 -20.51 20.82 6.96
C CYS A 310 -20.65 22.33 6.70
N ARG A 311 -21.88 22.83 6.77
CA ARG A 311 -22.18 24.26 6.79
C ARG A 311 -21.43 24.95 7.92
N SER A 312 -20.99 26.19 7.68
CA SER A 312 -20.44 27.02 8.74
C SER A 312 -21.52 27.13 9.84
N PRO A 313 -21.20 26.98 11.13
CA PRO A 313 -22.14 27.44 12.13
C PRO A 313 -22.41 28.93 11.89
N SER A 314 -23.62 29.38 12.25
CA SER A 314 -24.06 30.78 12.18
C SER A 314 -22.91 31.74 12.55
N PRO A 315 -22.80 32.93 11.93
CA PRO A 315 -21.82 33.95 12.32
C PRO A 315 -21.79 34.26 13.83
N ASP A 316 -22.87 33.94 14.56
CA ASP A 316 -23.01 34.10 16.02
C ASP A 316 -22.45 32.94 16.86
N ALA A 317 -21.95 31.86 16.24
CA ALA A 317 -21.36 30.76 16.98
C ALA A 317 -19.98 31.17 17.52
N PRO A 318 -19.71 30.99 18.83
CA PRO A 318 -18.46 31.42 19.42
C PRO A 318 -17.28 30.72 18.74
N ARG A 319 -16.42 31.51 18.09
CA ARG A 319 -15.13 31.09 17.52
C ARG A 319 -14.24 30.51 18.61
N ARG A 320 -14.34 29.21 18.88
CA ARG A 320 -13.38 28.50 19.74
C ARG A 320 -12.19 28.06 18.90
N LEU A 321 -11.31 28.99 18.59
CA LEU A 321 -9.92 28.68 18.27
C LEU A 321 -9.27 28.18 19.57
N ARG A 322 -9.12 26.86 19.73
CA ARG A 322 -8.09 26.33 20.62
C ARG A 322 -6.95 25.85 19.73
N ARG A 323 -5.77 26.47 19.87
CA ARG A 323 -4.53 25.98 19.27
C ARG A 323 -4.27 24.56 19.79
N PHE A 324 -3.56 23.75 19.02
CA PHE A 324 -3.20 22.37 19.40
C PHE A 324 -2.47 22.31 20.77
N SER A 325 -1.78 23.39 21.16
CA SER A 325 -1.15 23.54 22.47
C SER A 325 -2.11 23.56 23.66
N ASP A 326 -3.40 23.83 23.44
CA ASP A 326 -4.36 24.17 24.51
C ASP A 326 -5.44 23.09 24.72
N ARG A 327 -5.20 21.88 24.19
CA ARG A 327 -6.09 20.72 24.36
C ARG A 327 -5.59 19.83 25.49
N GLU A 328 -6.36 19.74 26.57
CA GLU A 328 -6.19 18.71 27.60
C GLU A 328 -6.52 17.34 27.01
N TYR A 329 -5.58 16.40 27.13
CA TYR A 329 -5.79 15.01 26.77
C TYR A 329 -6.56 14.30 27.91
N PRO A 330 -7.70 13.65 27.65
CA PRO A 330 -8.28 12.75 28.62
C PRO A 330 -7.38 11.51 28.70
N GLY A 331 -6.64 11.36 29.81
CA GLY A 331 -5.82 10.16 30.05
C GLY A 331 -4.53 10.36 30.85
N ARG A 332 -4.19 11.57 31.29
CA ARG A 332 -3.13 11.74 32.30
C ARG A 332 -3.79 11.78 33.68
N GLU A 333 -3.72 10.66 34.41
CA GLU A 333 -3.89 10.73 35.86
C GLU A 333 -2.84 11.72 36.40
N PRO A 334 -3.22 12.67 37.26
CA PRO A 334 -2.25 13.55 37.89
C PRO A 334 -1.36 12.70 38.80
N GLU A 335 -0.05 12.72 38.55
CA GLU A 335 0.93 12.26 39.55
C GLU A 335 0.65 13.01 40.85
N ALA A 336 0.37 12.24 41.90
CA ALA A 336 0.21 12.75 43.24
C ALA A 336 1.51 13.44 43.69
N ALA A 337 1.31 14.53 44.42
CA ALA A 337 2.26 15.57 44.84
C ALA A 337 3.63 15.09 45.36
#